data_AF-A0A291PF26-F1
#
_entry.id   AF-A0A291PF26-F1
#
_cell.length_a   1.000
_cell.length_b   1.000
_cell.length_c   1.000
_cell.angle_alpha   90.00
_cell.angle_beta   90.00
_cell.angle_gamma   90.00
#
_symmetry.space_group_name_H-M   'P 1'
#
loop_
_entity.id
_entity.type
_entity.pdbx_description
1 polymer ?
#
loop_
_entity_poly.entity_id
_entity_poly.type
_entity_poly.pdbx_seq_one_letter_code
_entity_poly.pdbx_strand_id
1 'polypeptide(L)'
;MSQTTPHSPGLSRRGALASVLAATTAVLPAMASAATPSGEDATLLALCVEFWQLQNHIKTLDEAPPYTFGTPHQKRHEAALEEACHRQWEILEQLVDTPAGSRRGQQAKASILQEILPPSFDAFDLRLESVEIQLVMSLLGDLTGGAQI
;
A
#
# COMPACT_ATOMS: atom_id res chain seq x y z
N MET A 1 -80.44 20.73 -31.86
CA MET A 1 -80.08 19.54 -31.06
C MET A 1 -78.76 19.00 -31.57
N SER A 2 -77.81 18.84 -30.65
CA SER A 2 -76.71 17.86 -30.63
C SER A 2 -75.61 17.85 -31.71
N GLN A 3 -74.38 18.11 -31.20
CA GLN A 3 -73.12 17.37 -31.44
C GLN A 3 -72.41 17.61 -32.81
N THR A 4 -71.08 17.69 -32.98
CA THR A 4 -69.87 17.42 -32.16
C THR A 4 -68.64 18.05 -32.87
N THR A 5 -67.58 18.33 -32.09
CA THR A 5 -66.16 18.67 -32.40
C THR A 5 -65.50 17.77 -33.49
N PRO A 6 -64.32 18.07 -34.14
CA PRO A 6 -63.07 18.53 -33.48
C PRO A 6 -62.02 19.34 -34.30
N HIS A 7 -60.98 19.77 -33.57
CA HIS A 7 -59.72 20.37 -34.05
C HIS A 7 -58.78 19.37 -34.76
N SER A 8 -57.98 19.86 -35.70
CA SER A 8 -56.73 19.24 -36.15
C SER A 8 -55.79 20.29 -36.74
N PRO A 9 -54.59 20.53 -36.16
CA PRO A 9 -53.49 21.19 -36.84
C PRO A 9 -52.55 20.14 -37.45
N GLY A 10 -52.02 20.47 -38.64
CA GLY A 10 -51.40 19.54 -39.56
C GLY A 10 -49.95 19.14 -39.28
N LEU A 11 -49.50 18.16 -40.04
CA LEU A 11 -48.11 17.75 -40.25
C LEU A 11 -48.08 16.90 -41.53
N SER A 12 -47.29 17.29 -42.54
CA SER A 12 -46.62 16.33 -43.44
C SER A 12 -45.66 17.06 -44.37
N ARG A 13 -44.38 17.06 -44.02
CA ARG A 13 -43.28 17.33 -44.96
C ARG A 13 -42.26 16.19 -44.82
N ARG A 14 -42.22 15.35 -45.87
CA ARG A 14 -41.04 14.82 -46.59
C ARG A 14 -39.74 14.80 -45.75
N GLY A 15 -39.02 13.70 -45.56
CA GLY A 15 -38.89 12.49 -46.35
C GLY A 15 -37.43 12.06 -46.29
N ALA A 16 -37.20 10.88 -45.71
CA ALA A 16 -36.08 9.96 -45.85
C ALA A 16 -34.63 10.51 -46.00
N LEU A 17 -33.84 10.33 -44.93
CA LEU A 17 -32.47 9.84 -45.09
C LEU A 17 -32.26 8.65 -44.14
N ALA A 18 -32.08 7.49 -44.76
CA ALA A 18 -31.63 6.27 -44.12
C ALA A 18 -30.11 6.34 -43.91
N SER A 19 -29.63 6.06 -42.71
CA SER A 19 -28.30 5.51 -42.49
C SER A 19 -28.30 4.74 -41.17
N VAL A 20 -28.08 3.44 -41.30
CA VAL A 20 -28.05 2.42 -40.26
C VAL A 20 -26.96 2.76 -39.25
N LEU A 21 -27.34 3.04 -37.99
CA LEU A 21 -26.41 3.15 -36.88
C LEU A 21 -26.31 1.79 -36.18
N ALA A 22 -25.09 1.26 -36.24
CA ALA A 22 -24.67 0.01 -35.65
C ALA A 22 -24.94 -0.02 -34.14
N ALA A 23 -25.38 -1.18 -33.67
CA ALA A 23 -25.52 -1.52 -32.27
C ALA A 23 -24.17 -1.42 -31.54
N THR A 24 -23.93 -0.32 -30.84
CA THR A 24 -22.91 -0.24 -29.79
C THR A 24 -23.56 -0.70 -28.49
N THR A 25 -23.32 -1.96 -28.17
CA THR A 25 -23.56 -2.55 -26.86
C THR A 25 -22.98 -1.66 -25.77
N ALA A 26 -23.85 -1.26 -24.84
CA ALA A 26 -23.48 -0.59 -23.60
C ALA A 26 -22.51 -1.49 -22.81
N VAL A 27 -21.22 -1.18 -22.89
CA VAL A 27 -20.23 -1.70 -21.95
C VAL A 27 -20.23 -0.73 -20.78
N LEU A 28 -20.93 -1.14 -19.72
CA LEU A 28 -20.89 -0.52 -18.40
C LEU A 28 -19.43 -0.24 -18.01
N PRO A 29 -19.09 0.96 -17.52
CA PRO A 29 -17.79 1.16 -16.91
C PRO A 29 -17.75 0.24 -15.69
N ALA A 30 -16.80 -0.69 -15.74
CA ALA A 30 -16.47 -1.60 -14.67
C ALA A 30 -16.47 -0.82 -13.35
N MET A 31 -17.38 -1.19 -12.45
CA MET A 31 -17.30 -0.76 -11.06
C MET A 31 -15.89 -1.09 -10.61
N ALA A 32 -15.12 -0.07 -10.23
CA ALA A 32 -13.97 -0.24 -9.40
C ALA A 32 -14.46 -1.06 -8.20
N SER A 33 -14.15 -2.36 -8.19
CA SER A 33 -14.15 -3.10 -6.94
C SER A 33 -13.10 -2.41 -6.10
N ALA A 34 -13.55 -1.49 -5.25
CA ALA A 34 -12.96 -1.34 -3.95
C ALA A 34 -13.11 -2.71 -3.28
N ALA A 35 -12.25 -3.65 -3.66
CA ALA A 35 -11.87 -4.74 -2.81
C ALA A 35 -11.25 -4.03 -1.61
N THR A 36 -12.07 -3.68 -0.62
CA THR A 36 -11.57 -3.69 0.74
C THR A 36 -10.88 -5.03 0.86
N PRO A 37 -9.56 -5.07 1.08
CA PRO A 37 -8.96 -6.32 1.47
C PRO A 37 -9.59 -6.58 2.84
N SER A 38 -10.68 -7.32 2.88
CA SER A 38 -11.12 -8.05 4.07
C SER A 38 -10.52 -9.45 3.94
N GLY A 39 -9.25 -9.50 3.56
CA GLY A 39 -8.45 -10.71 3.68
C GLY A 39 -8.07 -10.90 5.14
N GLU A 40 -7.86 -12.15 5.53
CA GLU A 40 -7.46 -12.59 6.87
C GLU A 40 -6.36 -11.70 7.50
N ASP A 41 -5.43 -11.20 6.68
CA ASP A 41 -4.29 -10.38 7.12
C ASP A 41 -4.36 -8.91 6.66
N ALA A 42 -5.54 -8.36 6.36
CA ALA A 42 -5.66 -7.02 5.81
C ALA A 42 -4.99 -5.92 6.67
N THR A 43 -5.24 -5.95 7.98
CA THR A 43 -4.65 -5.02 8.95
C THR A 43 -3.13 -5.16 8.97
N LEU A 44 -2.63 -6.40 9.01
CA LEU A 44 -1.20 -6.68 8.99
C LEU A 44 -0.54 -6.13 7.73
N LEU A 45 -1.15 -6.36 6.57
CA LEU A 45 -0.60 -5.88 5.31
C LEU A 45 -0.60 -4.35 5.22
N ALA A 46 -1.61 -3.69 5.78
CA ALA A 46 -1.64 -2.23 5.88
C ALA A 46 -0.49 -1.70 6.77
N LEU A 47 -0.28 -2.32 7.93
CA LEU A 47 0.84 -1.99 8.82
C LEU A 47 2.20 -2.22 8.15
N CYS A 48 2.36 -3.31 7.39
CA CYS A 48 3.58 -3.56 6.63
C CYS A 48 3.82 -2.47 5.57
N VAL A 49 2.78 -2.00 4.90
CA VAL A 49 2.90 -0.89 3.94
C VAL A 49 3.30 0.41 4.64
N GLU A 50 2.68 0.72 5.78
CA GLU A 50 3.03 1.91 6.58
C GLU A 50 4.48 1.84 7.06
N PHE A 51 4.93 0.67 7.53
CA PHE A 51 6.33 0.43 7.92
C PHE A 51 7.29 0.78 6.79
N TRP A 52 7.07 0.27 5.57
CA TRP A 52 7.96 0.52 4.44
C TRP A 52 7.95 1.98 3.98
N GLN A 53 6.79 2.64 4.03
CA GLN A 53 6.70 4.07 3.75
C GLN A 53 7.55 4.88 4.74
N LEU A 54 7.46 4.54 6.02
CA LEU A 54 8.21 5.22 7.07
C LEU A 54 9.70 4.91 7.02
N GLN A 55 10.08 3.66 6.76
CA GLN A 55 11.48 3.26 6.55
C GLN A 55 12.13 4.05 5.41
N ASN A 56 11.41 4.22 4.29
CA ASN A 56 11.89 5.04 3.17
C ASN A 56 11.96 6.52 3.54
N HIS A 57 11.02 7.01 4.34
CA HIS A 57 11.05 8.38 4.84
C HIS A 57 12.27 8.63 5.74
N ILE A 58 12.56 7.72 6.68
CA ILE A 58 13.75 7.76 7.55
C ILE A 58 15.02 7.75 6.70
N LYS A 59 15.14 6.82 5.73
CA LYS A 59 16.29 6.79 4.81
C LYS A 59 16.47 8.11 4.05
N THR A 60 15.37 8.73 3.62
CA THR A 60 15.42 10.04 2.94
C THR A 60 15.89 11.16 3.87
N LEU A 61 15.52 11.10 5.16
CA LEU A 61 16.03 12.03 6.16
C LEU A 61 17.52 11.79 6.42
N ASP A 62 17.96 10.55 6.60
CA ASP A 62 19.37 10.21 6.85
C ASP A 62 20.30 10.59 5.68
N GLU A 63 19.80 10.53 4.44
CA GLU A 63 20.54 10.94 3.24
C GLU A 63 20.57 12.46 3.03
N ALA A 64 19.88 13.25 3.87
CA ALA A 64 19.85 14.70 3.74
C ALA A 64 21.25 15.32 3.96
N PRO A 65 21.57 16.44 3.29
CA PRO A 65 22.83 17.13 3.51
C PRO A 65 23.02 17.50 4.99
N PRO A 66 24.26 17.40 5.52
CA PRO A 66 24.52 17.70 6.92
C PRO A 66 24.18 19.17 7.23
N TYR A 67 23.37 19.38 8.27
CA TYR A 67 23.05 20.71 8.77
C TYR A 67 24.10 21.19 9.75
N THR A 68 24.34 22.51 9.76
CA THR A 68 25.18 23.13 10.79
C THR A 68 24.55 22.94 12.17
N PHE A 69 25.35 22.43 13.11
CA PHE A 69 24.95 22.19 14.50
C PHE A 69 24.43 23.47 15.17
N GLY A 70 23.37 23.33 15.97
CA GLY A 70 22.68 24.39 16.68
C GLY A 70 21.66 25.17 15.84
N THR A 71 21.61 24.98 14.53
CA THR A 71 20.69 25.74 13.67
C THR A 71 19.23 25.27 13.83
N PRO A 72 18.24 26.17 13.60
CA PRO A 72 16.84 25.77 13.59
C PRO A 72 16.52 24.67 12.56
N HIS A 73 17.25 24.63 11.44
CA HIS A 73 17.07 23.59 10.42
C HIS A 73 17.52 22.21 10.92
N GLN A 74 18.70 22.13 11.54
CA GLN A 74 19.17 20.91 12.19
C GLN A 74 18.16 20.42 13.24
N LYS A 75 17.70 21.29 14.15
CA LYS A 75 16.75 20.91 15.20
C LYS A 75 15.42 20.37 14.64
N ARG A 76 14.89 20.98 13.59
CA ARG A 76 13.66 20.48 12.93
C ARG A 76 13.90 19.14 12.25
N HIS A 77 15.07 18.96 11.66
CA HIS A 77 15.45 17.71 11.02
C HIS A 77 15.58 16.58 12.04
N GLU A 78 16.30 16.81 13.14
CA GLU A 78 16.41 15.86 14.25
C GLU A 78 15.05 15.49 14.85
N ALA A 79 14.18 16.49 15.09
CA ALA A 79 12.84 16.24 15.58
C ALA A 79 11.98 15.41 14.60
N ALA A 80 12.13 15.65 13.29
CA ALA A 80 11.42 14.86 12.28
C ALA A 80 11.93 13.40 12.22
N LEU A 81 13.24 13.21 12.36
CA LEU A 81 13.84 11.88 12.43
C LEU A 81 13.41 11.14 13.69
N GLU A 82 13.44 11.80 14.85
CA GLU A 82 12.97 11.25 16.13
C GLU A 82 11.51 10.81 16.07
N GLU A 83 10.63 11.67 15.55
CA GLU A 83 9.21 11.35 15.36
C GLU A 83 9.00 10.16 14.42
N ALA A 84 9.74 10.12 13.30
CA ALA A 84 9.65 9.02 12.35
C ALA A 84 10.13 7.70 12.96
N CYS A 85 11.21 7.71 13.72
CA CYS A 85 11.71 6.54 14.45
C CYS A 85 10.71 6.07 15.53
N HIS A 86 10.13 7.00 16.30
CA HIS A 86 9.11 6.67 17.29
C HIS A 86 7.88 6.01 16.64
N ARG A 87 7.40 6.57 15.53
CA ARG A 87 6.27 5.98 14.80
C ARG A 87 6.61 4.61 14.22
N GLN A 88 7.85 4.40 13.78
CA GLN A 88 8.29 3.10 13.27
C GLN A 88 8.27 2.05 14.39
N TRP A 89 8.69 2.44 15.59
CA TRP A 89 8.62 1.59 16.77
C TRP A 89 7.18 1.20 17.11
N GLU A 90 6.24 2.16 17.14
CA GLU A 90 4.82 1.87 17.36
C GLU A 90 4.23 0.87 16.34
N ILE A 91 4.61 1.01 15.06
CA ILE A 91 4.16 0.09 14.01
C ILE A 91 4.74 -1.31 14.26
N LEU A 92 6.01 -1.41 14.68
CA LEU A 92 6.61 -2.71 15.02
C LEU A 92 5.90 -3.37 16.19
N GLU A 93 5.55 -2.63 17.25
CA GLU A 93 4.75 -3.15 18.36
C GLU A 93 3.39 -3.69 17.88
N GLN A 94 2.70 -2.94 17.03
CA GLN A 94 1.42 -3.38 16.45
C GLN A 94 1.59 -4.60 15.54
N LEU A 95 2.68 -4.66 14.77
CA LEU A 95 3.00 -5.82 13.93
C LEU A 95 3.27 -7.06 14.78
N VAL A 96 3.93 -6.95 15.93
CA VAL A 96 4.14 -8.08 16.86
C VAL A 96 2.79 -8.66 17.29
N ASP A 97 1.85 -7.81 17.69
CA ASP A 97 0.52 -8.23 18.20
C ASP A 97 -0.45 -8.67 17.10
N THR A 98 -0.17 -8.36 15.83
CA THR A 98 -1.03 -8.74 14.70
C THR A 98 -0.58 -10.07 14.10
N PRO A 99 -1.33 -11.18 14.21
CA PRO A 99 -0.91 -12.46 13.65
C PRO A 99 -0.93 -12.46 12.11
N ALA A 100 -0.07 -13.29 11.50
CA ALA A 100 -0.06 -13.54 10.06
C ALA A 100 -0.63 -14.95 9.78
N GLY A 101 -1.91 -15.02 9.45
CA GLY A 101 -2.60 -16.28 9.13
C GLY A 101 -2.32 -16.77 7.71
N SER A 102 -2.12 -15.84 6.77
CA SER A 102 -1.85 -16.15 5.37
C SER A 102 -0.36 -16.21 5.06
N ARG A 103 0.01 -16.99 4.02
CA ARG A 103 1.38 -17.03 3.47
C ARG A 103 1.89 -15.63 3.10
N ARG A 104 1.00 -14.77 2.58
CA ARG A 104 1.35 -13.39 2.18
C ARG A 104 1.70 -12.53 3.39
N GLY A 105 0.96 -12.67 4.49
CA GLY A 105 1.27 -11.97 5.74
C GLY A 105 2.58 -12.43 6.36
N GLN A 106 2.83 -13.74 6.34
CA GLN A 106 4.09 -14.33 6.82
C GLN A 106 5.29 -13.82 6.01
N GLN A 107 5.18 -13.80 4.68
CA GLN A 107 6.18 -13.22 3.80
C GLN A 107 6.42 -11.74 4.11
N ALA A 108 5.36 -10.94 4.29
CA ALA A 108 5.48 -9.52 4.56
C ALA A 108 6.23 -9.25 5.88
N LYS A 109 5.90 -9.99 6.96
CA LYS A 109 6.64 -9.92 8.22
C LYS A 109 8.08 -10.38 8.06
N ALA A 110 8.31 -11.47 7.34
CA ALA A 110 9.65 -11.99 7.13
C ALA A 110 10.54 -10.99 6.38
N SER A 111 10.01 -10.28 5.38
CA SER A 111 10.74 -9.21 4.67
C SER A 111 11.10 -8.05 5.59
N ILE A 112 10.23 -7.66 6.52
CA ILE A 112 10.55 -6.61 7.52
C ILE A 112 11.67 -7.10 8.45
N LEU A 113 11.57 -8.33 8.95
CA LEU A 113 12.59 -8.93 9.83
C LEU A 113 13.96 -9.02 9.15
N GLN A 114 14.00 -9.34 7.85
CA GLN A 114 15.25 -9.37 7.06
C GLN A 114 15.95 -8.00 6.99
N GLU A 115 15.19 -6.91 7.02
CA GLU A 115 15.74 -5.55 6.99
C GLU A 115 16.23 -5.11 8.38
N ILE A 116 15.46 -5.40 9.45
CA ILE A 116 15.74 -4.85 10.78
C ILE A 116 16.71 -5.67 11.62
N LEU A 117 16.77 -6.99 11.41
CA LEU A 117 17.57 -7.88 12.26
C LEU A 117 19.08 -7.72 12.04
N PRO A 118 19.61 -7.62 10.81
CA PRO A 118 21.06 -7.49 10.62
C PRO A 118 21.65 -6.24 11.31
N PRO A 119 21.07 -5.03 11.15
CA PRO A 119 21.54 -3.85 11.89
C PRO A 119 21.41 -4.00 13.41
N SER A 120 20.36 -4.69 13.88
CA SER A 120 20.17 -4.94 15.31
C SER A 120 21.26 -5.88 15.85
N PHE A 121 21.61 -6.93 15.11
CA PHE A 121 22.68 -7.84 15.51
C PHE A 121 24.02 -7.13 15.58
N ASP A 122 24.33 -6.28 14.60
CA ASP A 122 25.54 -5.46 14.59
C ASP A 122 25.60 -4.50 15.79
N ALA A 123 24.49 -3.81 16.09
CA ALA A 123 24.40 -2.88 17.23
C ALA A 123 24.59 -3.55 18.61
N PHE A 124 24.33 -4.85 18.72
CA PHE A 124 24.50 -5.63 19.96
C PHE A 124 25.76 -6.53 19.95
N ASP A 125 26.67 -6.34 18.98
CA ASP A 125 27.86 -7.18 18.78
C ASP A 125 27.54 -8.69 18.71
N LEU A 126 26.34 -9.02 18.19
CA LEU A 126 25.93 -10.40 17.97
C LEU A 126 26.58 -10.90 16.67
N ARG A 127 27.34 -11.99 16.78
CA ARG A 127 28.02 -12.60 15.63
C ARG A 127 27.00 -13.13 14.65
N LEU A 128 26.88 -12.51 13.48
CA LEU A 128 26.03 -13.00 12.38
C LEU A 128 26.39 -14.42 11.93
N GLU A 129 27.58 -14.91 12.27
CA GLU A 129 28.02 -16.28 12.03
C GLU A 129 27.51 -17.31 13.05
N SER A 130 26.79 -16.89 14.09
CA SER A 130 26.09 -17.80 15.01
C SER A 130 25.12 -18.68 14.23
N VAL A 131 25.14 -19.98 14.51
CA VAL A 131 24.28 -20.98 13.87
C VAL A 131 22.81 -20.65 14.10
N GLU A 132 22.47 -20.13 15.28
CA GLU A 132 21.12 -19.72 15.66
C GLU A 132 20.64 -18.53 14.80
N ILE A 133 21.49 -17.52 14.62
CA ILE A 133 21.18 -16.36 13.76
C ILE A 133 21.04 -16.81 12.30
N GLN A 134 21.95 -17.65 11.81
CA GLN A 134 21.88 -18.20 10.45
C GLN A 134 20.60 -19.01 10.23
N LEU A 135 20.17 -19.81 11.21
CA LEU A 135 18.92 -20.57 11.12
C LEU A 135 17.71 -19.64 11.03
N VAL A 136 17.67 -18.57 11.83
CA VAL A 136 16.60 -17.55 11.74
C VAL A 136 16.62 -16.90 10.37
N MET A 137 17.77 -16.44 9.88
CA MET A 137 17.88 -15.78 8.57
C MET A 137 17.51 -16.73 7.42
N SER A 138 17.87 -18.02 7.51
CA SER A 138 17.46 -19.06 6.55
C SER A 138 15.95 -19.23 6.52
N LEU A 139 15.29 -19.34 7.68
CA LEU A 139 13.83 -19.45 7.77
C LEU A 139 13.14 -18.23 7.16
N LEU A 140 13.65 -17.03 7.43
CA LEU A 140 13.11 -15.82 6.82
C LEU A 140 13.26 -15.84 5.30
N GLY A 141 14.39 -16.34 4.79
CA GLY A 141 14.62 -16.54 3.34
C GLY A 141 13.61 -17.48 2.71
N ASP A 142 13.31 -18.60 3.36
CA ASP A 142 12.31 -19.57 2.89
C ASP A 142 10.91 -18.95 2.83
N LEU A 143 10.55 -18.14 3.83
CA LEU A 143 9.27 -17.44 3.88
C LEU A 143 9.14 -16.34 2.82
N THR A 144 10.23 -15.68 2.44
CA THR A 144 10.21 -14.63 1.41
C THR A 144 10.33 -15.13 -0.02
N GLY A 145 10.49 -16.44 -0.21
CA GLY A 145 10.54 -17.07 -1.53
C GLY A 145 11.93 -17.36 -2.04
N GLY A 146 12.95 -17.36 -1.16
CA GLY A 146 14.25 -17.97 -1.42
C GLY A 146 14.93 -17.46 -2.68
N ALA A 147 15.18 -16.16 -2.78
CA ALA A 147 16.19 -15.67 -3.70
C ALA A 147 17.54 -15.71 -2.98
N GLN A 148 18.25 -16.84 -3.08
CA GLN A 148 19.70 -16.86 -2.90
C GLN A 148 20.29 -15.85 -3.89
N ILE A 149 20.92 -14.80 -3.36
CA ILE A 149 21.81 -13.92 -4.12
C ILE A 149 23.16 -14.62 -4.22
#